data_AF-A0A920JND0-F1
#
_entry.id   AF-A0A920JND0-F1
#
_cell.length_a   1.000
_cell.length_b   1.000
_cell.length_c   1.000
_cell.angle_alpha   90.00
_cell.angle_beta   90.00
_cell.angle_gamma   90.00
#
_symmetry.space_group_name_H-M   'P 1'
#
loop_
_entity.id
_entity.type
_entity.pdbx_description
1 polymer ?
#
loop_
_entity_poly.entity_id
_entity_poly.type
_entity_poly.pdbx_seq_one_letter_code
_entity_poly.pdbx_strand_id
1 'polypeptide(L)' 'MKEEFVNIVKPLLPNVDYCSIRFVSKYSNIINATRGVLEPVVISEDEGVMITIYNNGGAGYGATCDITKEGIKQLSIKL' A
#
# COMPACT_ATOMS: atom_id res chain seq x y z
N MET A 1 -5.78 7.17 11.58
CA MET A 1 -5.05 6.15 10.78
C MET A 1 -5.73 4.78 10.72
N LYS A 2 -5.51 3.79 11.61
CA LYS A 2 -5.96 2.40 11.33
C LYS A 2 -7.48 2.24 11.14
N GLU A 3 -8.30 2.76 12.04
CA GLU A 3 -9.77 2.69 11.93
C GLU A 3 -10.31 3.51 10.76
N GLU A 4 -9.73 4.69 10.55
CA GLU A 4 -9.99 5.60 9.44
C GLU A 4 -9.72 4.96 8.08
N PHE A 5 -8.59 4.25 7.93
CA PHE A 5 -8.27 3.46 6.74
C PHE A 5 -9.30 2.35 6.52
N VAL A 6 -9.66 1.59 7.57
CA VAL A 6 -10.71 0.56 7.48
C VAL A 6 -12.03 1.16 7.01
N ASN A 7 -12.41 2.35 7.51
CA ASN A 7 -13.63 3.04 7.08
C ASN A 7 -13.57 3.55 5.63
N ILE A 8 -12.39 3.91 5.11
CA ILE A 8 -12.19 4.28 3.70
C ILE A 8 -12.31 3.05 2.79
N VAL A 9 -11.69 1.93 3.14
CA VAL A 9 -11.60 0.75 2.23
C VAL A 9 -12.79 -0.19 2.30
N LYS A 10 -13.47 -0.30 3.46
CA LYS A 10 -14.66 -1.16 3.62
C LYS A 10 -15.77 -0.92 2.58
N PRO A 11 -16.15 0.32 2.21
CA PRO A 11 -17.11 0.57 1.13
C PRO A 11 -16.55 0.40 -0.30
N LEU A 12 -15.24 0.14 -0.44
CA LEU A 12 -14.58 -0.11 -1.73
C LEU A 12 -14.31 -1.60 -2.00
N LEU A 13 -14.67 -2.49 -1.07
CA LEU A 13 -14.49 -3.94 -1.22
C LEU A 13 -15.36 -4.48 -2.37
N PRO A 14 -14.77 -5.15 -3.38
CA PRO A 14 -15.52 -5.76 -4.47
C PRO A 14 -16.18 -7.08 -4.03
N ASN A 15 -17.23 -7.50 -4.75
CA ASN A 15 -17.88 -8.79 -4.54
C ASN A 15 -17.14 -9.89 -5.31
N VAL A 16 -16.24 -10.61 -4.62
CA VAL A 16 -15.28 -11.57 -5.18
C VAL A 16 -14.96 -12.66 -4.16
N ASP A 17 -14.43 -13.81 -4.60
CA ASP A 17 -14.11 -14.95 -3.73
C ASP A 17 -13.16 -14.59 -2.58
N TYR A 18 -12.15 -13.76 -2.85
CA TYR A 18 -11.22 -13.25 -1.84
C TYR A 18 -10.65 -11.89 -2.23
N CYS A 19 -10.61 -10.96 -1.28
CA CYS A 19 -9.89 -9.69 -1.41
C CYS A 19 -9.05 -9.42 -0.16
N SER A 20 -7.76 -9.17 -0.33
CA SER A 20 -6.89 -8.62 0.72
C SER A 20 -6.44 -7.22 0.35
N ILE A 21 -6.61 -6.28 1.28
CA ILE A 21 -6.05 -4.94 1.20
C ILE A 21 -4.98 -4.80 2.29
N ARG A 22 -3.79 -4.37 1.90
CA ARG A 22 -2.64 -4.13 2.78
C ARG A 22 -2.27 -2.66 2.73
N PHE A 23 -2.34 -1.98 3.86
CA PHE A 23 -1.70 -0.68 4.06
C PHE A 23 -0.28 -0.91 4.60
N VAL A 24 0.68 -0.16 4.07
CA VAL A 24 2.06 -0.10 4.55
C VAL A 24 2.38 1.37 4.80
N SER A 25 2.94 1.65 5.97
CA SER A 25 3.56 2.94 6.31
C SER A 25 4.92 2.62 6.89
N LYS A 26 5.97 3.27 6.37
CA LYS A 26 7.36 2.95 6.66
C LYS A 26 8.15 4.23 6.88
N TYR A 27 8.69 4.37 8.09
CA TYR A 27 9.68 5.38 8.43
C TYR A 27 11.06 4.70 8.52
N SER A 28 12.08 5.27 7.86
CA SER A 28 13.43 4.72 7.77
C SER A 28 14.49 5.79 8.04
N ASN A 29 15.40 5.52 8.98
CA ASN A 29 16.66 6.24 9.14
C ASN A 29 17.80 5.34 8.67
N ILE A 30 18.56 5.79 7.68
CA ILE A 30 19.68 5.06 7.09
C ILE A 30 20.97 5.80 7.43
N ILE A 31 21.89 5.11 8.08
CA ILE A 31 23.22 5.60 8.47
C ILE A 31 24.24 4.67 7.82
N ASN A 32 25.06 5.21 6.93
CA ASN A 32 26.09 4.49 6.20
C ASN A 32 27.48 5.06 6.53
N ALA A 33 28.52 4.28 6.23
CA ALA A 33 29.89 4.78 6.24
C ALA A 33 30.69 4.17 5.08
N THR A 34 31.32 5.01 4.27
CA THR A 34 32.16 4.60 3.15
C THR A 34 33.62 4.91 3.49
N ARG A 35 34.47 3.88 3.47
CA ARG A 35 35.91 3.96 3.81
C ARG A 35 36.19 4.59 5.19
N GLY A 36 35.31 4.35 6.17
CA GLY A 36 35.42 4.90 7.53
C GLY A 36 34.95 6.36 7.68
N VAL A 37 34.45 6.98 6.61
CA VAL A 37 33.82 8.31 6.66
C VAL A 37 32.30 8.12 6.71
N LEU A 38 31.63 8.80 7.65
CA LEU A 38 30.18 8.78 7.79
C LEU A 38 29.51 9.46 6.58
N GLU A 39 28.50 8.84 6.01
CA GLU A 39 27.65 9.45 4.98
C GLU A 39 26.53 10.30 5.63
N PRO A 40 25.93 11.26 4.90
CA PRO A 40 24.74 11.97 5.38
C PRO A 40 23.62 11.00 5.77
N VAL A 41 22.97 11.23 6.91
CA VAL A 41 21.82 10.42 7.35
C VAL A 41 20.67 10.62 6.36
N VAL A 42 20.17 9.53 5.78
CA VAL A 42 18.99 9.56 4.91
C VAL A 42 17.77 9.21 5.73
N ILE A 43 16.81 10.14 5.77
CA ILE A 43 15.47 9.92 6.34
C ILE A 43 14.53 9.67 5.17
N SER A 44 13.73 8.61 5.24
CA SER A 44 12.77 8.23 4.21
C SER A 44 11.45 7.79 4.82
N GLU A 45 10.37 8.38 4.32
CA GLU A 45 8.99 8.04 4.63
C GLU A 45 8.33 7.53 3.35
N ASP A 46 7.58 6.43 3.46
CA ASP A 46 6.86 5.79 2.34
C ASP A 46 5.54 5.22 2.85
N GLU A 47 4.45 5.49 2.13
CA GLU A 47 3.12 4.98 2.42
C GLU A 47 2.47 4.44 1.14
N GLY A 48 1.80 3.30 1.26
CA GLY A 48 1.16 2.67 0.11
C GLY A 48 0.09 1.67 0.48
N VAL A 49 -0.81 1.46 -0.47
CA VAL A 49 -1.90 0.48 -0.40
C VAL A 49 -1.70 -0.52 -1.53
N MET A 50 -1.75 -1.81 -1.18
CA MET A 50 -1.73 -2.91 -2.12
C MET A 50 -3.04 -3.71 -2.00
N ILE A 51 -3.64 -4.04 -3.14
CA ILE A 51 -4.82 -4.90 -3.24
C ILE A 51 -4.45 -6.19 -3.95
N THR A 52 -4.98 -7.30 -3.49
CA THR A 52 -4.88 -8.61 -4.16
C THR A 52 -6.26 -9.26 -4.13
N ILE A 53 -6.71 -9.73 -5.28
CA ILE A 53 -8.04 -10.31 -5.46
C ILE A 53 -7.90 -11.68 -6.12
N TYR A 54 -8.69 -12.65 -5.67
CA TYR A 54 -8.99 -13.87 -6.40
C TYR A 54 -10.50 -13.91 -6.69
N ASN A 55 -10.87 -14.28 -7.92
CA ASN A 55 -12.26 -14.32 -8.37
C ASN A 55 -12.42 -15.30 -9.54
N ASN A 56 -13.33 -16.27 -9.45
CA ASN A 56 -13.62 -17.27 -10.49
C ASN A 56 -12.37 -18.00 -11.02
N GLY A 57 -11.39 -18.25 -10.15
CA GLY A 57 -10.09 -18.86 -10.50
C GLY A 57 -9.07 -17.89 -11.14
N GLY A 58 -9.44 -16.65 -11.43
CA GLY A 58 -8.51 -15.58 -11.80
C GLY A 58 -7.88 -14.90 -10.59
N ALA A 59 -6.75 -14.23 -10.80
CA ALA A 59 -6.05 -13.45 -9.79
C ALA A 59 -5.68 -12.06 -10.32
N GLY A 60 -5.81 -11.03 -9.48
CA GLY A 60 -5.47 -9.64 -9.79
C GLY A 60 -4.69 -8.97 -8.66
N TYR A 61 -3.77 -8.08 -9.01
CA TYR A 61 -2.97 -7.29 -8.07
C TYR A 61 -2.87 -5.83 -8.53
N GLY A 62 -2.84 -4.90 -7.56
CA GLY A 62 -2.58 -3.49 -7.81
C GLY A 62 -1.98 -2.81 -6.59
N ALA A 63 -1.26 -1.70 -6.79
CA ALA A 63 -0.69 -0.91 -5.71
C ALA A 63 -0.66 0.59 -6.05
N THR A 64 -0.80 1.44 -5.04
CA THR A 64 -0.77 2.91 -5.15
C THR A 64 -0.12 3.53 -3.92
N CYS A 65 0.49 4.70 -4.09
CA CYS A 65 0.85 5.61 -2.99
C CYS A 65 -0.22 6.70 -2.76
N ASP A 66 -1.21 6.84 -3.66
CA ASP A 66 -2.37 7.68 -3.43
C ASP A 66 -3.37 6.96 -2.51
N ILE A 67 -3.19 7.16 -1.20
CA ILE A 67 -3.99 6.55 -0.15
C ILE A 67 -5.38 7.20 0.04
N THR A 68 -5.75 8.15 -0.82
CA THR A 68 -7.11 8.73 -0.82
C THR A 68 -8.15 7.70 -1.26
N LYS A 69 -9.43 7.98 -0.99
CA LYS A 69 -10.54 7.15 -1.47
C LYS A 69 -10.54 7.06 -3.00
N GLU A 70 -10.14 8.13 -3.67
CA GLU A 70 -10.07 8.25 -5.13
C GLU A 70 -8.91 7.45 -5.73
N GLY A 71 -7.76 7.38 -5.04
CA GLY A 71 -6.60 6.56 -5.40
C GLY A 71 -6.73 5.07 -5.07
N ILE A 72 -7.56 4.70 -4.09
CA ILE A 72 -7.92 3.29 -3.77
C ILE A 72 -9.11 2.80 -4.62
N LYS A 73 -9.96 3.71 -5.11
CA LYS A 73 -10.64 3.53 -6.39
C LYS A 73 -9.57 3.60 -7.52
N GLN A 74 -9.88 3.21 -8.76
CA GLN A 74 -8.87 3.03 -9.84
C GLN A 74 -7.96 1.82 -9.61
N LEU A 75 -7.46 1.59 -8.39
CA LEU A 75 -7.10 0.24 -7.90
C LEU A 75 -8.29 -0.73 -7.86
N SER A 76 -9.50 -0.25 -8.14
CA SER A 76 -10.65 -1.08 -8.50
C SER A 76 -10.36 -1.85 -9.80
N ILE A 77 -9.68 -2.99 -9.66
CA ILE A 77 -9.33 -3.91 -10.74
C ILE A 77 -10.62 -4.31 -11.45
N LYS A 78 -10.68 -4.07 -12.77
CA LYS A 78 -11.68 -4.69 -13.64
C LYS A 78 -11.34 -6.18 -13.75
N LEU A 79 -12.04 -6.98 -12.96
CA LEU A 79 -12.13 -8.45 -13.10
C LEU A 79 -13.32 -8.80 -13.98
#